data_AF-A0A2V8D312-F1
#
_entry.id   AF-A0A2V8D312-F1
#
_cell.length_a   1.000
_cell.length_b   1.000
_cell.length_c   1.000
_cell.angle_alpha   90.00
_cell.angle_beta   90.00
_cell.angle_gamma   90.00
#
_symmetry.space_group_name_H-M   'P 1'
#
loop_
_entity.id
_entity.type
_entity.pdbx_description
1 polymer ?
#
loop_
_entity_poly.entity_id
_entity_poly.type
_entity_poly.pdbx_seq_one_letter_code
_entity_poly.pdbx_strand_id
1 'polypeptide(L)'
;MNRVPIVDVSPGAIAAADIAAAAQLACLLEATAPKPGNVSPGRRFDDIAYEHFLASAAAIGGPLSGAGTCPLGATVRLAIEATARWSSSNTNLGIVLLLAPLARAA
;
A
#
# COMPACT_ATOMS: atom_id res chain seq x y z
N MET A 1 -3.07 1.07 -37.50
CA MET A 1 -3.01 1.76 -36.19
C MET A 1 -4.06 1.10 -35.28
N ASN A 2 -3.70 0.05 -34.53
CA ASN A 2 -4.65 -0.63 -33.65
C ASN A 2 -4.90 0.24 -32.41
N ARG A 3 -6.13 0.71 -32.22
CA ARG A 3 -6.57 1.35 -30.98
C ARG A 3 -6.54 0.29 -29.88
N VAL A 4 -5.74 0.54 -28.84
CA VAL A 4 -5.84 -0.22 -27.59
C VAL A 4 -7.27 -0.05 -27.07
N PRO A 5 -8.00 -1.12 -26.75
CA PRO A 5 -9.34 -0.99 -26.21
C PRO A 5 -9.25 -0.27 -24.86
N ILE A 6 -9.86 0.91 -24.77
CA ILE A 6 -10.10 1.57 -23.49
C ILE A 6 -11.12 0.68 -22.79
N VAL A 7 -10.69 0.01 -21.72
CA VAL A 7 -11.58 -0.77 -20.86
C VAL A 7 -12.62 0.20 -20.31
N ASP A 8 -13.87 -0.01 -20.67
CA ASP A 8 -15.00 0.74 -20.12
C ASP A 8 -15.19 0.31 -18.67
N VAL A 9 -14.66 1.10 -17.73
CA VAL A 9 -14.90 0.91 -16.31
C VAL A 9 -16.29 1.46 -16.02
N SER A 10 -17.31 0.62 -16.25
CA SER A 10 -18.62 0.83 -15.64
C SER A 10 -18.41 1.02 -14.13
N PRO A 11 -19.08 1.97 -13.46
CA PRO A 11 -18.94 2.18 -12.01
C PRO A 11 -19.63 1.03 -11.27
N GLY A 12 -19.02 -0.15 -11.31
CA GLY A 12 -19.32 -1.26 -10.42
C GLY A 12 -18.82 -0.96 -9.02
N ALA A 13 -19.45 -1.56 -8.02
CA ALA A 13 -18.97 -1.48 -6.65
C ALA A 13 -17.49 -1.87 -6.58
N ILE A 14 -16.67 -1.04 -5.91
CA ILE A 14 -15.23 -1.30 -5.76
C ILE A 14 -15.07 -2.59 -4.96
N ALA A 15 -14.38 -3.60 -5.51
CA ALA A 15 -14.16 -4.84 -4.80
C ALA A 15 -13.05 -4.69 -3.76
N ALA A 16 -13.12 -5.46 -2.68
CA ALA A 16 -12.08 -5.51 -1.65
C ALA A 16 -10.68 -5.84 -2.24
N ALA A 17 -10.64 -6.64 -3.31
CA ALA A 17 -9.43 -6.96 -4.05
C ALA A 17 -8.86 -5.74 -4.79
N ASP A 18 -9.70 -4.85 -5.32
CA ASP A 18 -9.27 -3.62 -5.98
C ASP A 18 -8.66 -2.65 -4.96
N ILE A 19 -9.26 -2.55 -3.77
CA ILE A 19 -8.72 -1.75 -2.65
C ILE A 19 -7.33 -2.27 -2.23
N ALA A 20 -7.19 -3.59 -2.08
CA ALA A 20 -5.89 -4.21 -1.79
C ALA A 20 -4.86 -3.87 -2.88
N ALA A 21 -5.20 -4.13 -4.15
CA ALA A 21 -4.29 -3.91 -5.27
C ALA A 21 -3.87 -2.44 -5.38
N ALA A 22 -4.82 -1.50 -5.23
CA ALA A 22 -4.54 -0.08 -5.26
C ALA A 22 -3.61 0.34 -4.11
N ALA A 23 -3.84 -0.17 -2.90
CA ALA A 23 -3.01 0.16 -1.74
C ALA A 23 -1.58 -0.40 -1.88
N GLN A 24 -1.46 -1.65 -2.33
CA GLN A 24 -0.17 -2.28 -2.60
C GLN A 24 0.59 -1.50 -3.68
N LEU A 25 -0.06 -1.18 -4.79
CA LEU A 25 0.54 -0.44 -5.89
C LEU A 25 0.98 0.97 -5.45
N ALA A 26 0.17 1.69 -4.68
CA ALA A 26 0.54 3.00 -4.14
C ALA A 26 1.83 2.91 -3.29
N CYS A 27 1.94 1.88 -2.43
CA CYS A 27 3.13 1.66 -1.63
C CYS A 27 4.37 1.32 -2.47
N LEU A 28 4.20 0.51 -3.53
CA LEU A 28 5.29 0.18 -4.46
C LEU A 28 5.76 1.41 -5.23
N LEU A 29 4.85 2.23 -5.74
CA LEU A 29 5.17 3.45 -6.48
C LEU A 29 5.93 4.45 -5.60
N GLU A 30 5.48 4.67 -4.36
CA GLU A 30 6.14 5.53 -3.38
C GLU A 30 7.56 5.03 -3.07
N ALA A 31 7.74 3.74 -2.86
CA ALA A 31 9.06 3.17 -2.59
C ALA A 31 10.00 3.24 -3.80
N THR A 32 9.46 3.17 -5.02
CA THR A 32 10.25 3.11 -6.25
C THR A 32 10.71 4.49 -6.72
N ALA A 33 9.93 5.53 -6.43
CA ALA A 33 10.28 6.89 -6.78
C ALA A 33 11.59 7.33 -6.09
N PRO A 34 12.61 7.82 -6.83
CA PRO A 34 13.81 8.39 -6.23
C PRO A 34 13.47 9.68 -5.46
N LYS A 35 13.81 9.72 -4.16
CA LYS A 35 13.57 10.89 -3.30
C LYS A 35 14.78 11.18 -2.39
N PRO A 36 15.19 12.46 -2.27
CA PRO A 36 16.16 12.89 -1.26
C PRO A 36 15.72 12.49 0.15
N GLY A 37 16.64 11.95 0.94
CA GLY A 37 16.37 11.61 2.35
C GLY A 37 15.45 10.41 2.59
N ASN A 38 15.13 9.61 1.57
CA ASN A 38 14.26 8.45 1.72
C ASN A 38 14.73 7.28 0.83
N VAL A 39 14.29 6.06 1.17
CA VAL A 39 14.67 4.82 0.48
C VAL A 39 14.09 4.79 -0.94
N SER A 40 14.88 4.23 -1.85
CA SER A 40 14.52 3.90 -3.24
C SER A 40 15.46 2.79 -3.75
N PRO A 41 15.24 2.16 -4.93
CA PRO A 41 16.07 1.04 -5.39
C PRO A 41 17.59 1.29 -5.36
N GLY A 42 18.02 2.54 -5.58
CA GLY A 42 19.43 2.95 -5.54
C GLY A 42 19.90 3.60 -4.24
N ARG A 43 19.03 3.72 -3.22
CA ARG A 43 19.36 4.35 -1.94
C ARG A 43 18.77 3.58 -0.76
N ARG A 44 19.64 3.08 0.12
CA ARG A 44 19.30 2.43 1.39
C ARG A 44 19.89 3.19 2.60
N PHE A 45 19.44 2.84 3.79
CA PHE A 45 20.08 3.21 5.07
C PHE A 45 20.56 1.93 5.78
N ASP A 46 21.21 2.09 6.93
CA ASP A 46 21.84 0.97 7.66
C ASP A 46 20.82 -0.08 8.13
N ASP A 47 19.61 0.35 8.47
CA ASP A 47 18.54 -0.46 9.06
C ASP A 47 17.38 -0.75 8.08
N ILE A 48 17.36 -0.09 6.91
CA ILE A 48 16.21 -0.16 6.01
C ILE A 48 16.62 -0.08 4.53
N ALA A 49 16.10 -1.03 3.74
CA ALA A 49 16.36 -1.18 2.31
C ALA A 49 15.05 -1.24 1.51
N TYR A 50 15.15 -1.12 0.20
CA TYR A 50 13.99 -1.07 -0.72
C TYR A 50 13.11 -2.32 -0.61
N GLU A 51 13.72 -3.48 -0.40
CA GLU A 51 13.06 -4.77 -0.25
C GLU A 51 12.13 -4.81 0.97
N HIS A 52 12.45 -4.07 2.04
CA HIS A 52 11.57 -3.94 3.20
C HIS A 52 10.27 -3.19 2.83
N PHE A 53 10.36 -2.20 1.94
CA PHE A 53 9.17 -1.51 1.43
C PHE A 53 8.34 -2.40 0.50
N LEU A 54 8.99 -3.24 -0.32
CA LEU A 54 8.28 -4.22 -1.16
C LEU A 54 7.50 -5.23 -0.33
N ALA A 55 8.13 -5.79 0.70
CA ALA A 55 7.48 -6.71 1.62
C ALA A 55 6.33 -6.03 2.38
N SER A 56 6.54 -4.78 2.80
CA SER A 56 5.51 -3.98 3.47
C SER A 56 4.34 -3.65 2.55
N ALA A 57 4.60 -3.36 1.27
CA ALA A 57 3.56 -3.19 0.26
C ALA A 57 2.72 -4.46 0.15
N ALA A 58 3.34 -5.64 -0.02
CA ALA A 58 2.61 -6.91 -0.08
C ALA A 58 1.74 -7.15 1.17
N ALA A 59 2.28 -6.86 2.36
CA ALA A 59 1.64 -7.12 3.64
C ALA A 59 0.36 -6.31 3.93
N ILE A 60 0.22 -5.09 3.39
CA ILE A 60 -0.93 -4.22 3.71
C ILE A 60 -2.21 -4.56 2.93
N GLY A 61 -2.13 -5.38 1.88
CA GLY A 61 -3.28 -5.69 1.02
C GLY A 61 -4.45 -6.31 1.79
N GLY A 62 -4.18 -7.33 2.60
CA GLY A 62 -5.20 -7.98 3.44
C GLY A 62 -5.89 -7.02 4.40
N PRO A 63 -5.14 -6.34 5.29
CA PRO A 63 -5.70 -5.34 6.20
C PRO A 63 -6.54 -4.26 5.51
N LEU A 64 -6.10 -3.73 4.37
CA LEU A 64 -6.81 -2.64 3.67
C LEU A 64 -8.03 -3.15 2.90
N SER A 65 -8.03 -4.38 2.39
CA SER A 65 -9.23 -4.97 1.78
C SER A 65 -10.40 -5.11 2.76
N GLY A 66 -10.11 -5.24 4.07
CA GLY A 66 -11.11 -5.33 5.14
C GLY A 66 -11.56 -3.98 5.71
N ALA A 67 -11.09 -2.85 5.17
CA ALA A 67 -11.28 -1.53 5.78
C ALA A 67 -12.76 -1.08 5.86
N GLY A 68 -13.60 -1.50 4.90
CA GLY A 68 -15.03 -1.17 4.88
C GLY A 68 -15.80 -1.71 6.09
N THR A 69 -15.38 -2.85 6.65
CA THR A 69 -16.07 -3.50 7.79
C THR A 69 -15.30 -3.40 9.11
N CYS A 70 -14.03 -3.00 9.08
CA CYS A 70 -13.16 -2.91 10.27
C CYS A 70 -13.01 -1.46 10.74
N PRO A 71 -13.12 -1.15 12.05
CA PRO A 71 -12.87 0.20 12.56
C PRO A 71 -11.53 0.78 12.11
N LEU A 72 -11.48 2.07 11.75
CA LEU A 72 -10.30 2.69 11.15
C LEU A 72 -8.99 2.44 11.94
N GLY A 73 -9.01 2.65 13.26
CA GLY A 73 -7.84 2.43 14.11
C GLY A 73 -7.39 0.95 14.14
N ALA A 74 -8.35 0.01 14.07
CA ALA A 74 -8.05 -1.41 14.00
C ALA A 74 -7.46 -1.79 12.63
N THR A 75 -7.97 -1.24 11.53
CA THR A 75 -7.40 -1.39 10.19
C THR A 75 -5.95 -0.91 10.14
N VAL A 76 -5.67 0.29 10.66
CA VAL A 76 -4.31 0.84 10.74
C VAL A 76 -3.42 -0.09 11.56
N ARG A 77 -3.86 -0.51 12.75
CA ARG A 77 -3.09 -1.40 13.61
C ARG A 77 -2.76 -2.73 12.91
N LEU A 78 -3.75 -3.38 12.28
CA LEU A 78 -3.55 -4.64 11.56
C LEU A 78 -2.56 -4.49 10.41
N ALA A 79 -2.61 -3.37 9.68
CA ALA A 79 -1.66 -3.07 8.61
C ALA A 79 -0.23 -2.96 9.14
N ILE A 80 -0.03 -2.26 10.26
CA ILE A 80 1.30 -2.10 10.87
C ILE A 80 1.80 -3.40 11.51
N GLU A 81 0.92 -4.17 12.15
CA GLU A 81 1.27 -5.51 12.66
C GLU A 81 1.66 -6.47 11.52
N ALA A 82 1.06 -6.33 10.34
CA ALA A 82 1.42 -7.12 9.17
C ALA A 82 2.80 -6.72 8.61
N THR A 83 3.11 -5.42 8.56
CA THR A 83 4.38 -4.92 8.01
C THR A 83 5.56 -5.13 8.97
N ALA A 84 5.32 -5.04 10.28
CA ALA A 84 6.32 -5.27 11.33
C ALA A 84 6.93 -6.68 11.32
N ARG A 85 6.28 -7.66 10.66
CA ARG A 85 6.83 -9.02 10.46
C ARG A 85 8.00 -9.05 9.48
N TRP A 86 8.17 -8.00 8.67
CA TRP A 86 9.14 -7.93 7.59
C TRP A 86 10.26 -6.92 7.83
N SER A 87 10.05 -5.97 8.74
CA SER A 87 11.02 -4.92 9.06
C SER A 87 10.77 -4.41 10.47
N SER A 88 11.83 -4.22 11.24
CA SER A 88 11.77 -3.52 12.53
C SER A 88 11.63 -2.00 12.39
N SER A 89 11.93 -1.47 11.20
CA SER A 89 11.86 -0.04 10.88
C SER A 89 10.56 0.30 10.17
N ASN A 90 10.08 1.53 10.38
CA ASN A 90 8.84 2.03 9.78
C ASN A 90 9.02 2.28 8.27
N THR A 91 8.43 1.42 7.46
CA THR A 91 8.47 1.48 5.99
C THR A 91 7.28 2.20 5.39
N ASN A 92 6.10 2.14 5.99
CA ASN A 92 4.87 2.57 5.31
C ASN A 92 3.75 3.09 6.22
N LEU A 93 4.01 3.46 7.48
CA LEU A 93 2.96 3.99 8.37
C LEU A 93 2.25 5.20 7.78
N GLY A 94 2.99 6.17 7.21
CA GLY A 94 2.38 7.35 6.61
C GLY A 94 1.45 7.00 5.44
N ILE A 95 1.82 6.00 4.65
CA ILE A 95 1.01 5.49 3.54
C ILE A 95 -0.25 4.81 4.09
N VAL A 96 -0.13 3.97 5.11
CA VAL A 96 -1.27 3.31 5.76
C VAL A 96 -2.24 4.33 6.35
N LEU A 97 -1.73 5.36 7.04
CA LEU A 97 -2.56 6.42 7.63
C LEU A 97 -3.32 7.22 6.57
N LEU A 98 -2.73 7.40 5.39
CA LEU A 98 -3.39 8.04 4.25
C LEU A 98 -4.44 7.12 3.60
N LEU A 99 -4.10 5.85 3.36
CA LEU A 99 -4.93 4.94 2.58
C LEU A 99 -6.07 4.30 3.37
N ALA A 100 -5.89 4.01 4.66
CA ALA A 100 -6.92 3.37 5.48
C ALA A 100 -8.27 4.12 5.52
N PRO A 101 -8.33 5.47 5.67
CA PRO A 101 -9.60 6.19 5.61
C PRO A 101 -10.22 6.20 4.19
N LEU A 102 -9.40 6.22 3.13
CA LEU A 102 -9.87 6.14 1.75
C LEU A 102 -10.45 4.75 1.45
N ALA A 103 -9.75 3.69 1.84
CA ALA A 103 -10.17 2.30 1.72
C ALA A 103 -11.47 2.00 2.49
N ARG A 104 -11.71 2.71 3.61
CA ARG A 104 -12.96 2.59 4.37
C ARG A 104 -14.15 3.30 3.71
N ALA A 105 -13.88 4.35 2.92
CA ALA A 105 -14.90 5.16 2.26
C ALA A 105 -15.27 4.69 0.84
N ALA A 106 -14.42 3.83 0.25
CA ALA A 106 -14.64 3.15 -1.04
C ALA A 106 -15.76 2.10 -0.94
#